data_AF-A0A329VID4-F1
#
_entry.id   AF-A0A329VID4-F1
#
_cell.length_a   1.000
_cell.length_b   1.000
_cell.length_c   1.000
_cell.angle_alpha   90.00
_cell.angle_beta   90.00
_cell.angle_gamma   90.00
#
_symmetry.space_group_name_H-M   'P 1'
#
loop_
_entity.id
_entity.type
_entity.pdbx_description
1 polymer ?
#
loop_
_entity_poly.entity_id
_entity_poly.type
_entity_poly.pdbx_seq_one_letter_code
_entity_poly.pdbx_strand_id
1 'polypeptide(L)'
;MKTRGQIADERLLAYEKILFKNSSEEEIIEQKIESKRDELTLESLKKVIRDARICGFILSNDDLNGLADSDFIDEYFYDVQTEILKSISMIERYLELSQAQDPTELELNNTSGWFNWEANNETRHLL
;
A
#
# COMPACT_ATOMS: atom_id res chain seq x y z
N MET A 1 -21.99 5.15 -8.28
CA MET A 1 -20.74 5.89 -8.55
C MET A 1 -19.73 5.45 -7.50
N LYS A 2 -18.51 5.05 -7.88
CA LYS A 2 -17.49 4.62 -6.91
C LYS A 2 -16.88 5.82 -6.19
N THR A 3 -16.51 5.67 -4.92
CA THR A 3 -15.76 6.69 -4.18
C THR A 3 -14.29 6.69 -4.60
N ARG A 4 -13.54 7.75 -4.26
CA ARG A 4 -12.10 7.80 -4.53
C ARG A 4 -11.33 6.69 -3.83
N GLY A 5 -11.73 6.33 -2.61
CA GLY A 5 -11.14 5.19 -1.88
C GLY A 5 -11.38 3.87 -2.61
N GLN A 6 -12.61 3.60 -3.03
CA GLN A 6 -12.94 2.38 -3.80
C GLN A 6 -12.14 2.27 -5.11
N ILE A 7 -11.89 3.40 -5.79
CA ILE A 7 -11.05 3.41 -7.00
C ILE A 7 -9.58 3.12 -6.68
N ALA A 8 -9.08 3.63 -5.55
CA ALA A 8 -7.71 3.35 -5.10
C ALA A 8 -7.54 1.87 -4.73
N ASP A 9 -8.49 1.30 -3.99
CA ASP A 9 -8.49 -0.12 -3.59
C ASP A 9 -8.49 -1.05 -4.82
N GLU A 10 -9.29 -0.74 -5.84
CA GLU A 10 -9.33 -1.51 -7.09
C GLU A 10 -7.99 -1.49 -7.83
N ARG A 11 -7.32 -0.35 -7.86
CA ARG A 11 -5.99 -0.20 -8.49
C ARG A 11 -4.92 -0.94 -7.71
N LEU A 12 -4.98 -0.88 -6.38
CA LEU A 12 -4.06 -1.61 -5.50
C LEU A 12 -4.19 -3.12 -5.74
N LEU A 13 -5.41 -3.65 -5.69
CA LEU A 13 -5.71 -5.08 -5.96
C LEU A 13 -5.31 -5.50 -7.39
N ALA A 14 -5.45 -4.61 -8.37
CA ALA A 14 -5.03 -4.89 -9.74
C ALA A 14 -3.50 -4.99 -9.85
N TYR A 15 -2.78 -4.10 -9.16
CA TYR A 15 -1.32 -4.12 -9.14
C TYR A 15 -0.76 -5.30 -8.34
N GLU A 16 -1.37 -5.69 -7.23
CA GLU A 16 -0.95 -6.87 -6.46
C GLU A 16 -0.88 -8.14 -7.33
N LYS A 17 -1.80 -8.28 -8.28
CA LYS A 17 -1.79 -9.39 -9.25
C LYS A 17 -0.62 -9.31 -10.23
N ILE A 18 -0.18 -8.11 -10.59
CA ILE A 18 0.99 -7.88 -11.45
C ILE A 18 2.27 -8.20 -10.67
N LEU A 19 2.37 -7.64 -9.46
CA LEU A 19 3.50 -7.85 -8.54
C LEU A 19 3.70 -9.35 -8.24
N PHE A 20 2.63 -10.08 -7.94
CA PHE A 20 2.68 -11.52 -7.71
C PHE A 20 3.25 -12.32 -8.91
N LYS A 21 3.02 -11.83 -10.13
CA LYS A 21 3.48 -12.50 -11.36
C LYS A 21 4.88 -12.07 -11.78
N ASN A 22 5.41 -10.96 -11.27
CA ASN A 22 6.70 -10.43 -11.67
C ASN A 22 7.50 -9.92 -10.45
N SER A 23 8.42 -10.73 -9.96
CA SER A 23 9.27 -10.38 -8.82
C SER A 23 10.19 -9.19 -9.06
N SER A 24 10.47 -8.81 -10.32
CA SER A 24 11.26 -7.59 -10.60
C SER A 24 10.51 -6.30 -10.25
N GLU A 25 9.18 -6.36 -10.13
CA GLU A 25 8.39 -5.20 -9.71
C GLU A 25 8.58 -4.89 -8.21
N GLU A 26 9.02 -5.86 -7.40
CA GLU A 26 9.32 -5.64 -5.98
C GLU A 26 10.44 -4.61 -5.81
N GLU A 27 11.56 -4.77 -6.53
CA GLU A 27 12.68 -3.83 -6.51
C GLU A 27 12.27 -2.42 -6.99
N ILE A 28 11.40 -2.34 -8.01
CA ILE A 28 10.88 -1.05 -8.52
C ILE A 28 10.05 -0.34 -7.45
N ILE A 29 9.22 -1.09 -6.71
CA ILE A 29 8.41 -0.55 -5.63
C ILE A 29 9.28 -0.11 -4.45
N GLU A 30 10.28 -0.90 -4.06
CA GLU A 30 11.24 -0.51 -3.02
C GLU A 30 11.97 0.78 -3.37
N GLN A 31 12.47 0.91 -4.61
CA GLN A 31 13.12 2.14 -5.07
C GLN A 31 12.16 3.34 -5.03
N LYS A 32 10.89 3.15 -5.41
CA LYS A 32 9.87 4.21 -5.32
C LYS A 32 9.58 4.62 -3.89
N ILE A 33 9.49 3.68 -2.95
CA ILE A 33 9.31 3.96 -1.52
C ILE A 33 10.47 4.81 -1.01
N GLU A 34 11.72 4.40 -1.26
CA GLU A 34 12.90 5.14 -0.81
C GLU A 34 12.96 6.55 -1.42
N SER A 35 12.58 6.72 -2.69
CA SER A 35 12.56 8.03 -3.35
C SER A 35 11.58 9.03 -2.72
N LYS A 36 10.57 8.55 -1.99
CA LYS A 36 9.49 9.36 -1.39
C LYS A 36 9.56 9.43 0.13
N ARG A 37 10.54 8.78 0.76
CA ARG A 37 10.61 8.65 2.21
C ARG A 37 10.65 10.01 2.92
N ASP A 38 11.28 10.99 2.29
CA ASP A 38 11.37 12.37 2.80
C ASP A 38 10.05 13.17 2.65
N GLU A 39 9.09 12.71 1.85
CA GLU A 39 7.80 13.39 1.64
C GLU A 39 6.81 13.12 2.80
N LEU A 40 6.86 11.92 3.40
CA LEU A 40 6.03 11.53 4.55
C LEU A 40 6.91 11.28 5.77
N THR A 41 7.40 12.34 6.43
CA THR A 41 8.37 12.15 7.53
C THR A 41 7.76 11.52 8.79
N LEU A 42 8.61 10.83 9.57
CA LEU A 42 8.27 10.31 10.90
C LEU A 42 7.75 11.41 11.83
N GLU A 43 8.36 12.59 11.76
CA GLU A 43 7.98 13.76 12.57
C GLU A 43 6.57 14.26 12.23
N SER A 44 6.18 14.22 10.94
CA SER A 44 4.82 14.53 10.50
C SER A 44 3.78 13.59 11.13
N LEU A 45 4.13 12.30 11.31
CA LEU A 45 3.27 11.31 11.96
C LEU A 45 3.23 11.51 13.49
N LYS A 46 4.38 11.74 14.12
CA LYS A 46 4.48 12.07 15.57
C LYS A 46 3.65 13.27 15.96
N LYS A 47 3.55 14.26 15.09
CA LYS A 47 2.69 15.43 15.31
C LYS A 47 1.22 15.04 15.55
N VAL A 48 0.71 13.98 14.94
CA VAL A 48 -0.67 13.51 15.16
C VAL A 48 -0.88 13.06 16.61
N ILE A 49 0.11 12.41 17.23
CA ILE A 49 0.06 12.03 18.65
C ILE A 49 0.09 13.27 19.53
N ARG A 50 1.04 14.19 19.27
CA ARG A 50 1.20 15.40 20.06
C ARG A 50 -0.02 16.33 19.97
N ASP A 51 -0.71 16.31 18.83
CA ASP A 51 -1.95 17.07 18.59
C ASP A 51 -3.21 16.30 19.03
N ALA A 52 -3.09 15.03 19.48
CA ALA A 52 -4.23 14.20 19.87
C ALA A 52 -4.90 14.78 21.13
N ARG A 53 -6.01 15.49 20.92
CA ARG A 53 -6.91 15.91 21.99
C ARG A 53 -7.82 14.74 22.35
N ILE A 54 -7.41 13.94 23.32
CA ILE A 54 -8.24 12.82 23.78
C ILE A 54 -9.45 13.40 24.55
N CYS A 55 -10.66 13.13 24.04
CA CYS A 55 -11.93 13.45 24.68
C CYS A 55 -12.02 12.79 26.07
N GLY A 56 -11.71 13.55 27.12
CA GLY A 56 -12.04 13.20 28.51
C GLY A 56 -10.94 12.53 29.33
N PHE A 57 -9.77 12.25 28.76
CA PHE A 57 -8.56 11.87 29.51
C PHE A 57 -7.43 12.83 29.17
N ILE A 58 -6.92 13.52 30.19
CA ILE A 58 -5.75 14.38 30.06
C ILE A 58 -4.54 13.46 30.18
N LEU A 59 -4.09 12.88 29.05
CA LEU A 59 -2.66 12.63 28.95
C LEU A 59 -2.01 14.01 28.97
N SER A 60 -1.06 14.20 29.88
CA SER A 60 -0.34 15.47 29.93
C SER A 60 0.44 15.64 28.63
N ASN A 61 0.79 16.88 28.28
CA ASN A 61 1.66 17.12 27.13
C ASN A 61 2.98 16.35 27.27
N ASP A 62 3.47 16.15 28.50
CA ASP A 62 4.69 15.39 28.77
C ASP A 62 4.49 13.89 28.47
N ASP A 63 3.33 13.31 28.79
CA ASP A 63 3.00 11.93 28.44
C ASP A 63 2.90 11.73 26.92
N LEU A 64 2.28 12.68 26.21
CA LEU A 64 2.14 12.63 24.75
C LEU A 64 3.49 12.83 24.04
N ASN A 65 4.34 13.73 24.54
CA ASN A 65 5.69 13.91 24.02
C ASN A 65 6.54 12.67 24.29
N GLY A 66 6.49 12.14 25.51
CA GLY A 66 7.21 10.92 25.88
C GLY A 66 6.79 9.70 25.05
N LEU A 67 5.50 9.58 24.74
CA LEU A 67 5.01 8.55 23.82
C LEU A 67 5.53 8.80 22.40
N ALA A 68 5.38 10.01 21.86
CA ALA A 68 5.80 10.37 20.50
C ALA A 68 7.31 10.18 20.26
N ASP A 69 8.13 10.32 21.31
CA ASP A 69 9.59 10.20 21.24
C ASP A 69 10.09 8.80 21.65
N SER A 70 9.20 7.84 21.89
CA SER A 70 9.59 6.48 22.26
C SER A 70 10.05 5.66 21.05
N ASP A 71 11.09 4.84 21.23
CA ASP A 71 11.62 3.93 20.19
C ASP A 71 10.52 3.03 19.59
N PHE A 72 9.56 2.61 20.41
CA PHE A 72 8.41 1.83 19.96
C PHE A 72 7.55 2.59 18.95
N ILE A 73 7.30 3.88 19.18
CA ILE A 73 6.54 4.71 18.25
C ILE A 73 7.35 4.98 16.98
N ASP A 74 8.67 5.08 17.08
CA ASP A 74 9.55 5.27 15.92
C ASP A 74 9.49 4.07 14.98
N GLU A 75 9.65 2.85 15.51
CA GLU A 75 9.50 1.62 14.74
C GLU A 75 8.09 1.49 14.15
N TYR A 76 7.06 1.71 14.97
CA TYR A 76 5.66 1.63 14.52
C TYR A 76 5.36 2.62 13.37
N PHE A 77 5.80 3.88 13.51
CA PHE A 77 5.56 4.87 12.47
C PHE A 77 6.45 4.69 11.24
N TYR A 78 7.62 4.08 11.37
CA TYR A 78 8.40 3.67 10.21
C TYR A 78 7.67 2.59 9.40
N ASP A 79 7.06 1.61 10.06
CA ASP A 79 6.25 0.58 9.41
C ASP A 79 5.00 1.19 8.74
N VAL A 80 4.28 2.06 9.46
CA VAL A 80 3.11 2.77 8.92
C VAL A 80 3.49 3.63 7.71
N GLN A 81 4.59 4.38 7.81
CA GLN A 81 5.12 5.18 6.70
C GLN A 81 5.38 4.28 5.49
N THR A 82 6.05 3.15 5.70
CA THR A 82 6.39 2.19 4.65
C THR A 82 5.15 1.63 3.97
N GLU A 83 4.12 1.24 4.71
CA GLU A 83 2.87 0.69 4.14
C GLU A 83 2.06 1.73 3.35
N ILE A 84 2.01 2.99 3.83
CA ILE A 84 1.38 4.09 3.09
C ILE A 84 2.14 4.34 1.78
N LEU A 85 3.47 4.48 1.85
CA LEU A 85 4.30 4.75 0.66
C LEU A 85 4.26 3.59 -0.33
N LYS A 86 4.23 2.35 0.15
CA LYS A 86 4.06 1.15 -0.67
C LYS A 86 2.73 1.19 -1.43
N SER A 87 1.63 1.44 -0.73
CA SER A 87 0.29 1.53 -1.34
C SER A 87 0.23 2.61 -2.42
N ILE A 88 0.81 3.80 -2.15
CA ILE A 88 0.90 4.89 -3.13
C ILE A 88 1.73 4.46 -4.34
N SER A 89 2.92 3.90 -4.11
CA SER A 89 3.85 3.47 -5.16
C SER A 89 3.23 2.41 -6.06
N MET A 90 2.48 1.46 -5.48
CA MET A 90 1.74 0.43 -6.22
C MET A 90 0.64 1.03 -7.11
N ILE A 91 -0.12 2.00 -6.60
CA ILE A 91 -1.15 2.70 -7.37
C ILE A 91 -0.53 3.53 -8.50
N GLU A 92 0.55 4.26 -8.23
CA GLU A 92 1.28 5.02 -9.26
C GLU A 92 1.80 4.09 -10.36
N ARG A 93 2.44 2.99 -9.94
CA ARG A 93 3.01 2.02 -10.87
C ARG A 93 1.93 1.35 -11.73
N TYR A 94 0.78 1.03 -11.16
CA TYR A 94 -0.38 0.57 -11.92
C TYR A 94 -0.81 1.56 -13.00
N LEU A 95 -0.87 2.85 -12.66
CA LEU A 95 -1.24 3.90 -13.60
C LEU A 95 -0.21 4.07 -14.72
N GLU A 96 1.08 4.02 -14.40
CA GLU A 96 2.17 4.03 -15.39
C GLU A 96 2.03 2.88 -16.39
N LEU A 97 1.85 1.66 -15.90
CA LEU A 97 1.66 0.47 -16.74
C LEU A 97 0.38 0.58 -17.58
N SER A 98 -0.70 1.09 -17.00
CA SER A 98 -1.98 1.27 -17.69
C SER A 98 -1.94 2.33 -18.78
N GLN A 99 -1.06 3.34 -18.66
CA GLN A 99 -0.87 4.36 -19.68
C GLN A 99 0.12 3.91 -20.77
N ALA A 100 1.02 2.98 -20.45
CA ALA A 100 2.02 2.45 -21.37
C ALA A 100 1.51 1.26 -22.23
N GLN A 101 0.44 0.58 -21.81
CA GLN A 101 -0.14 -0.55 -22.53
C GLN A 101 -1.28 -0.15 -23.47
N ASP A 102 -1.38 -0.86 -24.60
CA ASP A 102 -2.59 -0.88 -25.43
C ASP A 102 -3.76 -1.42 -24.58
N PRO A 103 -4.94 -0.76 -24.52
CA PRO A 103 -6.05 -1.13 -23.63
C PRO A 103 -6.44 -2.61 -23.66
N THR A 104 -6.18 -3.27 -24.79
CA THR A 104 -6.52 -4.67 -25.07
C THR A 104 -5.67 -5.69 -24.30
N GLU A 105 -4.42 -5.35 -23.93
CA GLU A 105 -3.51 -6.26 -23.21
C GLU A 105 -3.78 -6.31 -21.70
N LEU A 106 -4.29 -5.21 -21.15
CA LEU A 106 -4.57 -5.09 -19.72
C LEU A 106 -5.83 -5.88 -19.32
N GLU A 107 -6.83 -5.95 -20.22
CA GLU A 107 -8.00 -6.82 -20.06
C GLU A 107 -7.63 -8.31 -20.14
N LEU A 108 -6.69 -8.70 -21.00
CA LEU A 108 -6.21 -10.08 -21.08
C LEU A 108 -5.50 -10.52 -19.80
N ASN A 109 -4.69 -9.67 -19.18
CA ASN A 109 -4.07 -9.98 -17.89
C ASN A 109 -5.07 -10.05 -16.72
N ASN A 110 -6.14 -9.26 -16.79
CA ASN A 110 -7.22 -9.24 -15.80
C ASN A 110 -8.19 -10.44 -15.94
N THR A 111 -8.42 -10.94 -17.16
CA THR A 111 -9.35 -12.05 -17.44
C THR A 111 -8.67 -13.43 -17.44
N SER A 112 -7.39 -13.52 -17.80
CA SER A 112 -6.65 -14.79 -17.87
C SER A 112 -6.31 -15.40 -16.50
N GLY A 113 -6.50 -14.65 -15.40
CA GLY A 113 -6.29 -15.14 -14.04
C GLY A 113 -7.46 -15.94 -13.46
N TRP A 114 -8.69 -15.72 -13.94
CA TRP A 114 -9.87 -16.44 -13.45
C TRP A 114 -10.05 -17.79 -14.13
N PHE A 115 -9.85 -17.88 -15.44
CA PHE A 115 -9.99 -19.14 -16.19
C PHE A 115 -8.96 -20.22 -15.81
N ASN A 116 -7.76 -19.83 -15.33
CA ASN A 116 -6.73 -20.78 -14.93
C ASN A 116 -6.85 -21.25 -13.47
N TRP A 117 -7.68 -20.61 -12.64
CA TRP A 117 -7.88 -21.04 -11.25
C TRP A 117 -8.94 -22.15 -11.15
N GLU A 118 -10.06 -22.04 -11.88
CA GLU A 118 -11.07 -23.09 -11.94
C GLU A 118 -10.54 -24.36 -12.63
N ALA A 119 -9.78 -24.23 -13.71
CA ALA A 119 -9.21 -25.38 -14.42
C ALA A 119 -8.19 -26.18 -13.58
N ASN A 120 -7.43 -25.52 -12.70
CA ASN A 120 -6.45 -26.17 -11.82
C ASN A 120 -7.06 -26.72 -10.52
N ASN A 121 -8.21 -26.21 -10.07
CA ASN A 121 -8.90 -26.74 -8.89
C ASN A 121 -9.77 -27.96 -9.22
N GLU A 122 -10.30 -28.07 -10.44
CA GLU A 122 -11.02 -29.30 -10.86
C GLU A 122 -10.07 -30.49 -11.08
N THR A 123 -8.82 -30.26 -11.49
CA THR A 123 -7.84 -31.35 -11.66
C THR A 123 -7.26 -31.86 -10.35
N ARG A 124 -7.26 -31.05 -9.27
CA ARG A 124 -6.74 -31.45 -7.96
C ARG A 124 -7.71 -32.28 -7.11
N HIS A 125 -8.98 -32.36 -7.48
CA HIS A 125 -9.98 -33.19 -6.79
C HIS A 125 -10.21 -34.55 -7.47
N LEU A 126 -9.44 -34.89 -8.51
CA LEU A 126 -9.55 -36.14 -9.27
C LEU A 126 -8.26 -36.97 -9.30
N LEU A 127 -7.29 -36.67 -8.43
CA LEU A 127 -6.09 -37.50 -8.15
C LEU A 127 -5.96 -37.73 -6.65
#